data_AF-A0A9C7ULY8-F1
#
_entry.id   AF-A0A9C7ULY8-F1
#
_cell.length_a   1.000
_cell.length_b   1.000
_cell.length_c   1.000
_cell.angle_alpha   90.00
_cell.angle_beta   90.00
_cell.angle_gamma   90.00
#
_symmetry.space_group_name_H-M   'P 1'
#
loop_
_entity.id
_entity.type
_entity.pdbx_description
1 polymer ?
#
loop_
_entity_poly.entity_id
_entity_poly.type
_entity_poly.pdbx_seq_one_letter_code
_entity_poly.pdbx_strand_id
1 'polypeptide(L)'
;MRRNRRRFWKSEAGEDKNSAYLTLYQCLKTINRLLAPFMPFLAESIYQNLERAVNTAAPLSVHMTDWPKPDSAWKDDDLIASVDILQKVVGLGRAARESSRIRVRQPLARLLVRVPKTATLLP
;
A
#
# COMPACT_ATOMS: atom_id res chain seq x y z
N MET A 1 7.09 3.56 -3.38
CA MET A 1 7.90 2.52 -2.71
C MET A 1 9.15 2.99 -1.93
N ARG A 2 9.30 4.26 -1.51
CA ARG A 2 10.47 4.66 -0.70
C ARG A 2 10.39 4.24 0.77
N ARG A 3 9.19 4.27 1.38
CA ARG A 3 8.98 3.93 2.80
C ARG A 3 9.23 2.46 3.11
N ASN A 4 8.80 1.56 2.21
CA ASN A 4 9.01 0.12 2.35
C ASN A 4 10.26 -0.40 1.62
N ARG A 5 11.10 0.48 1.04
CA ARG A 5 12.29 0.05 0.26
C ARG A 5 13.20 -0.86 1.06
N ARG A 6 13.39 -0.59 2.36
CA ARG A 6 14.19 -1.43 3.25
C ARG A 6 13.64 -2.85 3.37
N ARG A 7 12.31 -3.04 3.35
CA ARG A 7 11.68 -4.37 3.43
C ARG A 7 11.90 -5.17 2.15
N PHE A 8 11.86 -4.52 0.99
CA PHE A 8 12.12 -5.18 -0.30
C PHE A 8 13.62 -5.44 -0.58
N TRP A 9 14.52 -4.61 -0.03
CA TRP A 9 15.95 -4.62 -0.37
C TRP A 9 16.86 -5.30 0.66
N LYS A 10 16.32 -5.85 1.76
CA LYS A 10 17.11 -6.70 2.67
C LYS A 10 17.52 -7.99 1.93
N SER A 11 18.79 -8.39 2.10
CA SER A 11 19.35 -9.60 1.49
C SER A 11 18.79 -10.88 2.08
N GLU A 12 18.41 -10.87 3.36
CA GLU A 12 17.81 -12.03 4.02
C GLU A 12 16.34 -12.21 3.60
N ALA A 13 16.01 -13.43 3.16
CA ALA A 13 14.64 -13.88 2.92
C ALA A 13 13.96 -14.15 4.27
N GLY A 14 13.54 -13.08 4.94
CA GLY A 14 12.74 -13.14 6.16
C GLY A 14 11.25 -13.10 5.89
N GLU A 15 10.46 -13.57 6.87
CA GLU A 15 8.99 -13.56 6.84
C GLU A 15 8.41 -12.17 6.51
N ASP A 16 8.96 -11.09 7.09
CA ASP A 16 8.58 -9.70 6.81
C ASP A 16 8.70 -9.31 5.32
N LYS A 17 9.72 -9.84 4.63
CA LYS A 17 9.92 -9.59 3.20
C LYS A 17 8.85 -10.31 2.39
N ASN A 18 8.57 -11.57 2.71
CA ASN A 18 7.55 -12.36 2.02
C ASN A 18 6.16 -11.75 2.23
N SER A 19 5.80 -11.35 3.46
CA SER A 19 4.52 -10.67 3.73
C SER A 19 4.40 -9.35 2.97
N ALA A 20 5.49 -8.59 2.81
CA ALA A 20 5.49 -7.37 1.99
C ALA A 20 5.27 -7.65 0.48
N TYR A 21 5.84 -8.74 -0.05
CA TYR A 21 5.61 -9.14 -1.44
C TYR A 21 4.20 -9.68 -1.67
N LEU A 22 3.69 -10.52 -0.76
CA LEU A 22 2.35 -11.09 -0.86
C LEU A 22 1.26 -10.00 -0.81
N THR A 23 1.37 -9.06 0.13
CA THR A 23 0.44 -7.93 0.22
C THR A 23 0.47 -7.07 -1.05
N LEU A 24 1.66 -6.75 -1.56
CA LEU A 24 1.80 -6.00 -2.81
C LEU A 24 1.21 -6.76 -4.00
N TYR A 25 1.50 -8.06 -4.11
CA TYR A 25 0.97 -8.92 -5.16
C TYR A 25 -0.55 -8.92 -5.14
N GLN A 26 -1.16 -9.11 -3.97
CA GLN A 26 -2.62 -9.13 -3.82
C GLN A 26 -3.26 -7.79 -4.19
N CYS A 27 -2.66 -6.68 -3.79
CA CYS A 27 -3.13 -5.34 -4.17
C CYS A 27 -3.05 -5.11 -5.68
N LEU A 28 -1.90 -5.43 -6.30
CA LEU A 28 -1.71 -5.25 -7.74
C LEU A 28 -2.67 -6.13 -8.55
N LYS A 29 -2.84 -7.38 -8.13
CA LYS A 29 -3.79 -8.33 -8.70
C LYS A 29 -5.22 -7.76 -8.71
N THR A 30 -5.66 -7.24 -7.57
CA THR A 30 -7.01 -6.68 -7.41
C THR A 30 -7.18 -5.41 -8.25
N ILE A 31 -6.21 -4.49 -8.19
CA ILE A 31 -6.23 -3.25 -8.99
C ILE A 31 -6.27 -3.59 -10.49
N ASN A 32 -5.49 -4.56 -10.94
CA ASN A 32 -5.43 -4.93 -12.35
C ASN A 32 -6.81 -5.38 -12.88
N ARG A 33 -7.55 -6.17 -12.09
CA ARG A 33 -8.92 -6.59 -12.43
C ARG A 33 -9.91 -5.43 -12.42
N LEU A 34 -9.76 -4.48 -11.48
CA LEU A 34 -10.56 -3.25 -11.46
C LEU A 34 -10.26 -2.33 -12.66
N LEU A 35 -9.03 -2.34 -13.17
CA LEU A 35 -8.61 -1.56 -14.32
C LEU A 35 -9.05 -2.16 -15.66
N ALA A 36 -9.30 -3.48 -15.72
CA ALA A 36 -9.68 -4.19 -16.95
C ALA A 36 -10.79 -3.51 -17.79
N PRO A 37 -11.92 -3.03 -17.23
CA PRO A 37 -12.95 -2.36 -18.02
C PRO A 37 -12.56 -0.96 -18.53
N PHE A 38 -11.56 -0.31 -17.93
CA PHE A 38 -11.14 1.05 -18.30
C PHE A 38 -9.93 1.06 -19.23
N MET A 39 -8.98 0.14 -19.02
CA MET A 39 -7.72 0.06 -19.75
C MET A 39 -7.42 -1.39 -20.14
N PRO A 40 -8.17 -1.97 -21.10
CA PRO A 40 -8.15 -3.41 -21.38
C PRO A 40 -6.75 -3.91 -21.78
N PHE A 41 -6.07 -3.23 -22.70
CA PHE A 41 -4.75 -3.67 -23.18
C PHE A 41 -3.65 -3.55 -22.10
N LEU A 42 -3.72 -2.51 -21.27
CA LEU A 42 -2.77 -2.35 -20.16
C LEU A 42 -3.01 -3.41 -19.10
N ALA A 43 -4.27 -3.62 -18.71
CA ALA A 43 -4.64 -4.61 -17.71
C ALA A 43 -4.28 -6.04 -18.17
N GLU A 44 -4.46 -6.34 -19.46
CA GLU A 44 -4.08 -7.61 -20.05
C GLU A 44 -2.55 -7.82 -20.03
N SER A 45 -1.78 -6.82 -20.45
CA SER A 45 -0.30 -6.89 -20.41
C SER A 45 0.22 -7.12 -18.98
N ILE A 46 -0.35 -6.42 -17.99
CA ILE A 46 0.01 -6.61 -16.58
C ILE A 46 -0.42 -8.01 -16.10
N TYR A 47 -1.62 -8.48 -16.47
CA TYR A 47 -2.14 -9.79 -16.08
C TYR A 47 -1.26 -10.94 -16.58
N GLN A 48 -0.85 -10.88 -17.86
CA GLN A 48 0.03 -11.90 -18.45
C GLN A 48 1.38 -11.99 -17.71
N ASN A 49 1.95 -10.84 -17.35
CA ASN A 49 3.25 -10.80 -16.67
C ASN A 49 3.17 -11.10 -15.16
N LEU A 50 2.05 -10.77 -14.50
CA LEU A 50 1.92 -10.87 -13.05
C LEU A 50 1.25 -12.18 -12.59
N GLU A 51 0.13 -12.56 -13.21
CA GLU A 51 -0.64 -13.74 -12.80
C GLU A 51 -0.22 -14.97 -13.62
N ARG A 52 -0.24 -14.88 -14.95
CA ARG A 52 0.05 -16.03 -15.83
C ARG A 52 1.50 -16.50 -15.79
N ALA A 53 2.45 -15.59 -15.53
CA ALA A 53 3.85 -15.94 -15.32
C ALA A 53 4.10 -16.79 -14.06
N VAL A 54 3.23 -16.67 -13.04
CA VAL A 54 3.33 -17.40 -11.78
C VAL A 54 2.42 -18.62 -11.76
N ASN A 55 1.22 -18.51 -12.35
CA ASN A 55 0.23 -19.57 -12.40
C ASN A 55 -0.27 -19.80 -13.83
N THR A 56 0.26 -20.84 -14.48
CA THR A 56 -0.10 -21.21 -15.86
C THR A 56 -1.51 -21.79 -15.99
N ALA A 57 -2.15 -22.17 -14.89
CA ALA A 57 -3.55 -22.64 -14.87
C ALA A 57 -4.57 -21.50 -14.72
N ALA A 58 -4.12 -20.25 -14.51
CA ALA A 58 -5.01 -19.09 -14.45
C ALA A 58 -5.71 -18.85 -15.80
N PRO A 59 -6.93 -18.24 -15.81
CA PRO A 59 -7.66 -17.90 -17.04
C PRO A 59 -6.78 -17.20 -18.06
N LEU A 60 -7.04 -17.42 -19.35
CA LEU A 60 -6.15 -16.96 -20.42
C LEU A 60 -6.04 -15.44 -20.53
N SER A 61 -7.04 -14.68 -20.09
CA SER A 61 -7.07 -13.22 -20.13
C SER A 61 -7.68 -12.67 -18.85
N VAL A 62 -7.32 -11.43 -18.48
CA VAL A 62 -7.94 -10.72 -17.36
C VAL A 62 -9.45 -10.55 -17.55
N HIS A 63 -9.90 -10.47 -18.80
CA HIS A 63 -11.32 -10.33 -19.16
C HIS A 63 -12.13 -11.61 -18.96
N MET A 64 -11.47 -12.73 -18.72
CA MET A 64 -12.09 -14.02 -18.39
C MET A 64 -12.05 -14.29 -16.88
N THR A 65 -11.68 -13.30 -16.07
CA THR A 65 -11.65 -13.41 -14.61
C THR A 65 -12.93 -12.83 -13.99
N ASP A 66 -13.34 -13.38 -12.86
CA ASP A 66 -14.44 -12.83 -12.08
C ASP A 66 -14.10 -11.45 -11.51
N TRP A 67 -15.12 -10.61 -11.41
CA TRP A 67 -15.02 -9.32 -10.75
C TRP A 67 -14.56 -9.49 -9.28
N PRO A 68 -13.58 -8.70 -8.81
CA PRO A 68 -13.08 -8.82 -7.44
C PRO A 68 -14.19 -8.54 -6.42
N LYS A 69 -14.32 -9.41 -5.43
CA LYS A 69 -15.27 -9.28 -4.32
C LYS A 69 -14.51 -8.94 -3.03
N PRO A 70 -15.04 -8.05 -2.19
CA PRO A 70 -14.44 -7.75 -0.91
C PRO A 70 -14.52 -8.97 0.02
N ASP A 71 -13.44 -9.25 0.74
CA ASP A 71 -13.40 -10.27 1.79
C ASP A 71 -13.57 -9.57 3.16
N SER A 72 -14.62 -9.95 3.89
CA SER A 72 -14.88 -9.40 5.22
C SER A 72 -13.78 -9.74 6.23
N ALA A 73 -13.03 -10.82 6.03
CA ALA A 73 -11.94 -11.21 6.91
C ALA A 73 -10.75 -10.23 6.89
N TRP A 74 -10.64 -9.40 5.84
CA TRP A 74 -9.57 -8.40 5.71
C TRP A 74 -10.01 -7.01 6.13
N LYS A 75 -11.26 -6.85 6.57
CA LYS A 75 -11.79 -5.56 7.03
C LYS A 75 -11.33 -5.31 8.46
N ASP A 76 -10.51 -4.29 8.65
CA ASP A 76 -10.02 -3.83 9.95
C ASP A 76 -10.19 -2.30 10.05
N ASP A 77 -11.31 -1.88 10.64
CA ASP A 77 -11.69 -0.47 10.74
C ASP A 77 -10.76 0.32 11.69
N ASP A 78 -10.22 -0.33 12.72
CA ASP A 78 -9.30 0.28 13.68
C ASP A 78 -7.93 0.55 13.05
N LEU A 79 -7.44 -0.40 12.23
CA LEU A 79 -6.22 -0.21 11.44
C LEU A 79 -6.39 0.93 10.43
N ILE A 80 -7.54 1.01 9.74
CA ILE A 80 -7.84 2.09 8.79
C ILE A 80 -7.83 3.44 9.51
N ALA A 81 -8.50 3.56 10.66
CA ALA A 81 -8.50 4.78 11.46
C ALA A 81 -7.08 5.19 11.90
N SER A 82 -6.26 4.22 12.30
CA SER A 82 -4.87 4.44 12.68
C SER A 82 -4.02 4.95 11.51
N VAL A 83 -4.20 4.39 10.31
CA VAL A 83 -3.52 4.85 9.08
C VAL A 83 -3.95 6.27 8.71
N ASP A 84 -5.22 6.62 8.86
CA ASP A 84 -5.73 7.97 8.59
C ASP A 84 -5.11 9.01 9.52
N ILE A 85 -5.01 8.69 10.82
CA ILE A 85 -4.32 9.56 11.80
C ILE A 85 -2.85 9.73 11.40
N LEU A 86 -2.17 8.65 11.03
CA LEU A 86 -0.78 8.70 10.59
C LEU A 86 -0.61 9.60 9.35
N GLN A 87 -1.51 9.51 8.37
CA GLN A 87 -1.48 10.36 7.19
C GLN A 87 -1.65 11.84 7.53
N LYS A 88 -2.58 12.16 8.44
CA LYS A 88 -2.79 13.54 8.94
C LYS A 88 -1.53 14.08 9.62
N VAL A 89 -0.93 13.31 10.52
CA VAL A 89 0.32 13.69 11.20
C VAL A 89 1.45 13.94 10.21
N VAL A 90 1.62 13.07 9.20
CA VAL A 90 2.62 13.26 8.14
C VAL A 90 2.35 14.52 7.32
N GLY A 91 1.08 14.82 7.02
CA GLY A 91 0.67 16.04 6.33
C GLY A 91 1.05 17.29 7.11
N LEU A 92 0.67 17.36 8.39
CA LEU A 92 1.02 18.46 9.30
C LEU A 92 2.54 18.61 9.45
N GLY A 93 3.27 17.50 9.58
CA GLY A 93 4.73 17.51 9.66
C GLY A 93 5.39 18.04 8.38
N ARG A 94 4.81 17.78 7.20
CA ARG A 94 5.28 18.38 5.93
C ARG A 94 5.02 19.88 5.88
N ALA A 95 3.82 20.32 6.28
CA ALA A 95 3.47 21.73 6.32
C ALA A 95 4.38 22.54 7.28
N ALA A 96 4.64 22.01 8.47
CA ALA A 96 5.53 22.64 9.45
C ALA A 96 7.01 22.71 8.98
N ARG A 97 7.46 21.72 8.19
CA ARG A 97 8.79 21.76 7.56
C ARG A 97 8.86 22.86 6.50
N GLU A 98 7.81 22.99 5.69
CA GLU A 98 7.73 23.99 4.64
C GLU A 98 7.72 25.40 5.22
N SER A 99 6.92 25.65 6.27
CA SER A 99 6.90 26.94 6.97
C SER A 99 8.26 27.30 7.58
N SER A 100 8.99 26.29 8.06
CA SER A 100 10.34 26.45 8.63
C SER A 100 11.46 26.41 7.58
N ARG A 101 11.12 26.27 6.28
CA ARG A 101 12.06 26.15 5.14
C ARG A 101 13.09 25.01 5.29
N ILE A 102 12.74 23.94 6.00
CA ILE A 102 13.60 22.77 6.20
C ILE A 102 13.43 21.80 5.03
N ARG A 103 14.53 21.42 4.38
CA ARG A 103 14.50 20.46 3.26
C ARG A 103 14.02 19.09 3.73
N VAL A 104 13.17 18.43 2.92
CA VAL A 104 12.59 17.11 3.23
C VAL A 104 13.65 16.02 3.43
N ARG A 105 14.81 16.14 2.77
CA ARG A 105 15.92 15.17 2.89
C ARG A 105 16.73 15.32 4.19
N GLN A 106 16.58 16.42 4.92
CA GLN A 106 17.26 16.61 6.19
C GLN A 106 16.53 15.80 7.28
N PRO A 107 17.23 14.88 7.98
CA PRO A 107 16.68 14.19 9.13
C PRO A 107 16.27 15.19 10.20
N LEU A 108 15.09 15.01 10.79
CA LEU A 108 14.71 15.77 11.98
C LEU A 108 15.09 14.97 13.21
N ALA A 109 15.67 15.64 14.20
CA ALA A 109 16.02 15.01 15.48
C ALA A 109 14.78 14.63 16.29
N ARG A 110 13.68 15.39 16.18
CA ARG A 110 12.46 15.15 16.95
C ARG A 110 11.22 15.68 16.20
N LEU A 111 10.10 14.97 16.35
CA LEU A 111 8.76 15.40 15.95
C LEU A 111 7.88 15.36 17.20
N LEU A 112 7.26 16.48 17.56
CA LEU A 112 6.30 16.55 18.66
C LEU A 112 4.90 16.69 18.07
N VAL A 113 4.01 15.75 18.41
CA VAL A 113 2.62 15.75 17.95
C VAL A 113 1.75 15.96 19.17
N ARG A 114 0.97 17.05 19.17
CA ARG A 114 -0.02 17.31 20.22
C ARG A 114 -1.37 16.75 19.77
N VAL A 115 -1.86 15.77 20.51
CA VAL A 115 -3.18 15.19 20.27
C VAL A 115 -4.20 15.96 21.14
N PRO A 116 -5.33 16.42 20.59
CA PRO A 116 -6.39 17.02 21.39
C PRO A 116 -6.98 15.98 22.36
N LYS A 117 -7.31 16.39 23.59
CA LYS A 117 -7.77 15.50 24.69
C LYS A 117 -8.96 14.59 24.34
N THR A 118 -9.72 14.92 23.31
CA THR A 118 -10.90 14.18 22.84
C THR A 118 -10.56 13.00 21.92
N ALA A 119 -9.33 12.93 21.38
CA ALA A 119 -8.92 11.84 20.51
C ALA A 119 -8.38 10.69 21.35
N THR A 120 -9.26 9.72 21.66
CA THR A 120 -8.88 8.40 22.16
C THR A 120 -7.96 7.77 21.12
N LEU A 121 -6.67 7.64 21.43
CA LEU A 121 -5.81 6.74 20.70
C LEU A 121 -6.26 5.33 21.10
N LEU A 122 -6.82 4.59 20.14
CA LEU A 122 -7.08 3.17 20.33
C LEU A 122 -5.76 2.47 20.77
N PRO A 123 -5.84 1.50 21.69
CA PRO A 123 -4.70 0.92 22.40
C PRO A 123 -3.64 0.30 21.48
#